data_AF-A0A7H4GSA6-F1
#
_entry.id   AF-A0A7H4GSA6-F1
#
_cell.length_a   1.000
_cell.length_b   1.000
_cell.length_c   1.000
_cell.angle_alpha   90.00
_cell.angle_beta   90.00
_cell.angle_gamma   90.00
#
_symmetry.space_group_name_H-M   'P 1'
#
loop_
_entity.id
_entity.type
_entity.pdbx_description
1 polymer ?
#
loop_
_entity_poly.entity_id
_entity_poly.type
_entity_poly.pdbx_seq_one_letter_code
_entity_poly.pdbx_strand_id
1 'polypeptide(L)'
;MFSRPGVVNARRFVGEYCFELEGLSEMIRVRIFGSLDDDWYEVAQSHYLQPPGANSPSMSETQRYGSVEDALNDILTLFSSGYDQAIKAGHVPDDSWLMPSRELDW
;
A
#
# COMPACT_ATOMS: atom_id res chain seq x y z
N MET A 1 -23.10 16.73 0.33
CA MET A 1 -22.83 15.95 1.55
C MET A 1 -23.52 14.60 1.39
N PHE A 2 -22.77 13.51 1.37
CA PHE A 2 -23.28 12.15 1.11
C PHE A 2 -23.77 11.45 2.40
N SER A 3 -23.59 12.11 3.55
CA SER A 3 -24.02 11.67 4.88
C SER A 3 -25.49 11.31 4.92
N ARG A 4 -25.76 10.04 5.28
CA ARG A 4 -27.09 9.49 5.56
C ARG A 4 -27.06 8.78 6.91
N PRO A 5 -28.11 8.89 7.75
CA PRO A 5 -28.18 8.11 8.99
C PRO A 5 -27.97 6.62 8.73
N GLY A 6 -27.03 6.01 9.47
CA GLY A 6 -26.68 4.59 9.33
C GLY A 6 -25.65 4.25 8.25
N VAL A 7 -25.20 5.23 7.45
CA VAL A 7 -24.11 5.03 6.48
C VAL A 7 -22.83 5.68 7.01
N VAL A 8 -21.78 4.88 7.16
CA VAL A 8 -20.45 5.33 7.61
C VAL A 8 -19.38 4.89 6.60
N ASN A 9 -18.27 5.65 6.51
CA ASN A 9 -17.14 5.38 5.63
C ASN A 9 -17.51 5.19 4.14
N ALA A 10 -18.50 5.95 3.67
CA ALA A 10 -18.86 5.96 2.26
C ALA A 10 -17.68 6.52 1.44
N ARG A 11 -17.20 5.73 0.49
CA ARG A 11 -16.01 6.04 -0.29
C ARG A 11 -16.19 5.67 -1.76
N ARG A 12 -15.42 6.31 -2.63
CA ARG A 12 -15.35 6.01 -4.06
C ARG A 12 -13.99 5.48 -4.41
N PHE A 13 -13.95 4.54 -5.36
CA PHE A 13 -12.70 4.16 -6.01
C PHE A 13 -12.18 5.34 -6.84
N VAL A 14 -10.92 5.70 -6.63
CA VAL A 14 -10.24 6.80 -7.33
C VAL A 14 -9.34 6.24 -8.42
N GLY A 15 -8.59 5.17 -8.14
CA GLY A 15 -7.69 4.56 -9.10
C GLY A 15 -6.97 3.34 -8.54
N GLU A 16 -6.39 2.56 -9.45
CA GLU A 16 -5.48 1.43 -9.17
C GLU A 16 -4.14 1.71 -9.85
N TYR A 17 -3.07 1.48 -9.11
CA TYR A 17 -1.69 1.65 -9.53
C TYR A 17 -0.96 0.33 -9.31
N CYS A 18 -0.11 -0.04 -10.26
CA CYS A 18 0.62 -1.30 -10.22
C CYS A 18 2.12 -1.03 -10.41
N PHE A 19 2.94 -1.78 -9.68
CA PHE A 19 4.39 -1.78 -9.83
C PHE A 19 4.97 -3.14 -9.46
N GLU A 20 6.23 -3.34 -9.83
CA GLU A 20 7.04 -4.52 -9.49
C GLU A 20 8.34 -4.03 -8.83
N LEU A 21 8.92 -4.86 -7.98
CA LEU A 21 10.28 -4.65 -7.49
C LEU A 21 11.25 -5.47 -8.35
N GLU A 22 12.43 -4.92 -8.61
CA GLU A 22 13.45 -5.61 -9.40
C GLU A 22 13.79 -6.97 -8.77
N GLY A 23 13.77 -8.03 -9.58
CA GLY A 23 14.04 -9.40 -9.14
C GLY A 23 12.86 -10.14 -8.50
N LEU A 24 11.71 -9.49 -8.30
CA LEU A 24 10.45 -10.13 -7.92
C LEU A 24 9.57 -10.32 -9.16
N SER A 25 8.78 -11.40 -9.20
CA SER A 25 7.89 -11.72 -10.31
C SER A 25 6.43 -11.32 -10.07
N GLU A 26 6.08 -11.05 -8.82
CA GLU A 26 4.72 -10.66 -8.42
C GLU A 26 4.47 -9.15 -8.56
N MET A 27 3.36 -8.81 -9.24
CA MET A 27 2.92 -7.42 -9.40
C MET A 27 2.15 -6.95 -8.16
N ILE A 28 2.61 -5.84 -7.58
CA ILE A 28 1.98 -5.20 -6.42
C ILE A 28 0.94 -4.21 -6.92
N ARG A 29 -0.26 -4.27 -6.34
CA ARG A 29 -1.37 -3.37 -6.66
C ARG A 29 -1.69 -2.49 -5.47
N VAL A 30 -1.97 -1.22 -5.78
CA VAL A 30 -2.37 -0.19 -4.82
C VAL A 30 -3.66 0.44 -5.32
N ARG A 31 -4.75 0.30 -4.56
CA ARG A 31 -6.02 0.97 -4.82
C ARG A 31 -6.18 2.17 -3.90
N ILE A 32 -6.65 3.27 -4.47
CA ILE A 32 -6.92 4.50 -3.74
C ILE A 32 -8.43 4.72 -3.65
N PHE A 33 -8.91 5.03 -2.44
CA PHE A 33 -10.29 5.39 -2.15
C PHE A 33 -10.36 6.80 -1.65
N GLY A 34 -11.25 7.61 -2.21
CA GLY A 34 -11.57 8.94 -1.68
C GLY A 34 -12.84 8.88 -0.85
N SER A 35 -12.85 9.54 0.30
CA SER A 35 -14.08 9.74 1.06
C SER A 35 -15.13 10.50 0.24
N LEU A 36 -16.41 10.16 0.44
CA LEU A 36 -17.54 10.90 -0.15
C LEU A 36 -18.05 12.03 0.77
N ASP A 37 -17.65 12.03 2.03
CA ASP A 37 -18.10 12.98 3.05
C ASP A 37 -17.01 13.96 3.49
N ASP A 38 -15.75 13.57 3.35
CA ASP A 38 -14.58 14.33 3.76
C ASP A 38 -13.55 14.44 2.62
N ASP A 39 -12.54 15.30 2.79
CA ASP A 39 -11.43 15.46 1.86
C ASP A 39 -10.20 14.65 2.31
N TRP A 40 -10.32 13.32 2.28
CA TRP A 40 -9.20 12.42 2.55
C TRP A 40 -9.23 11.19 1.65
N TYR A 41 -8.07 10.57 1.53
CA TYR A 41 -7.82 9.36 0.75
C TYR A 41 -7.32 8.22 1.65
N GLU A 42 -7.75 7.01 1.34
CA GLU A 42 -7.32 5.75 1.95
C GLU A 42 -6.66 4.86 0.88
N VAL A 43 -5.78 3.98 1.33
CA VAL A 43 -5.05 3.06 0.47
C VAL A 43 -5.38 1.62 0.84
N ALA A 44 -5.46 0.76 -0.17
CA ALA A 44 -5.47 -0.68 -0.02
C ALA A 44 -4.41 -1.30 -0.91
N GLN A 45 -3.67 -2.28 -0.41
CA GLN A 45 -2.53 -2.89 -1.10
C GLN A 45 -2.74 -4.40 -1.28
N SER A 46 -2.22 -4.99 -2.36
CA SER A 46 -2.27 -6.44 -2.57
C SER A 46 -1.26 -7.19 -1.72
N HIS A 47 -0.12 -6.56 -1.44
CA HIS A 47 1.01 -7.12 -0.74
C HIS A 47 1.62 -6.06 0.17
N TYR A 48 2.31 -6.50 1.21
CA TYR A 48 3.28 -5.68 1.95
C TYR A 48 4.67 -6.26 1.75
N LEU A 49 5.69 -5.40 1.82
CA LEU A 49 7.07 -5.86 1.79
C LEU A 49 7.51 -6.34 3.17
N GLN A 50 8.04 -7.55 3.26
CA GLN A 50 8.67 -8.10 4.46
C GLN A 50 9.97 -8.83 4.05
N PRO A 51 11.09 -8.11 3.94
CA PRO A 51 12.35 -8.72 3.55
C PRO A 51 12.90 -9.66 4.64
N PRO A 52 13.85 -10.55 4.31
CA PRO A 52 14.50 -11.43 5.27
C PRO A 52 15.09 -10.64 6.45
N GLY A 53 14.84 -11.12 7.67
CA GLY A 53 15.31 -10.46 8.90
C GLY A 53 14.42 -9.31 9.39
N ALA A 54 13.38 -8.91 8.64
CA ALA A 54 12.37 -7.97 9.15
C ALA A 54 11.41 -8.68 10.11
N ASN A 55 11.27 -8.14 11.33
CA ASN A 55 10.35 -8.67 12.34
C ASN A 55 8.86 -8.46 11.96
N SER A 56 8.60 -7.52 11.06
CA SER A 56 7.26 -7.11 10.63
C SER A 56 7.31 -6.57 9.19
N PRO A 57 6.21 -6.65 8.44
CA PRO A 57 6.10 -6.01 7.14
C PRO A 57 6.22 -4.48 7.24
N SER A 58 6.71 -3.86 6.18
CA SER A 58 6.68 -2.41 5.97
C SER A 58 5.23 -1.98 5.74
N MET A 59 4.65 -1.35 6.76
CA MET A 59 3.29 -0.82 6.75
C MET A 59 3.32 0.69 6.96
N SER A 60 2.39 1.40 6.33
CA SER A 60 2.20 2.82 6.64
C SER A 60 1.53 2.97 7.99
N GLU A 61 1.99 3.96 8.77
CA GLU A 61 1.29 4.43 9.96
C GLU A 61 0.17 5.43 9.61
N THR A 62 0.16 5.94 8.38
CA THR A 62 -0.82 6.90 7.88
C THR A 62 -2.07 6.18 7.41
N GLN A 63 -3.20 6.45 8.06
CA GLN A 63 -4.49 5.87 7.68
C GLN A 63 -5.25 6.73 6.67
N ARG A 64 -4.99 8.04 6.63
CA ARG A 64 -5.72 9.01 5.80
C ARG A 64 -4.76 10.05 5.24
N TYR A 65 -4.77 10.18 3.92
CA TYR A 65 -3.91 11.11 3.18
C TYR A 65 -4.71 12.31 2.70
N GLY A 66 -4.04 13.46 2.58
CA GLY A 66 -4.64 14.68 2.00
C GLY A 66 -4.68 14.65 0.46
N SER A 67 -3.89 13.79 -0.17
CA SER A 67 -3.86 13.67 -1.64
C SER A 67 -3.53 12.24 -2.08
N VAL A 68 -3.86 11.93 -3.34
CA VAL A 68 -3.47 10.68 -4.01
C VAL A 68 -1.95 10.57 -4.14
N GLU A 69 -1.28 11.70 -4.39
CA GLU A 69 0.18 11.73 -4.57
C GLU A 69 0.90 11.41 -3.26
N ASP A 70 0.46 11.98 -2.13
CA ASP A 70 1.03 11.66 -0.81
C ASP A 70 0.85 10.19 -0.47
N ALA A 71 -0.33 9.64 -0.76
CA ALA A 71 -0.64 8.23 -0.56
C ALA A 71 0.30 7.31 -1.35
N LEU A 72 0.50 7.59 -2.63
CA LEU A 72 1.39 6.80 -3.48
C LEU A 72 2.86 6.95 -3.06
N ASN A 73 3.30 8.17 -2.77
CA ASN A 73 4.68 8.43 -2.36
C ASN A 73 5.04 7.69 -1.08
N ASP A 74 4.13 7.65 -0.10
CA ASP A 74 4.35 6.91 1.15
C ASP A 74 4.50 5.41 0.89
N ILE A 75 3.58 4.80 0.15
CA ILE A 75 3.66 3.38 -0.21
C ILE A 75 4.95 3.06 -0.98
N LEU A 76 5.26 3.81 -2.04
CA LEU A 76 6.46 3.58 -2.83
C LEU A 76 7.74 3.77 -2.01
N THR A 77 7.74 4.70 -1.05
CA THR A 77 8.86 4.90 -0.12
C THR A 77 9.05 3.69 0.81
N LEU A 78 7.97 3.11 1.33
CA LEU A 78 8.04 1.90 2.16
C LEU A 78 8.66 0.73 1.41
N PHE A 79 8.19 0.48 0.18
CA PHE A 79 8.71 -0.61 -0.66
C PHE A 79 10.17 -0.37 -1.06
N SER A 80 10.50 0.82 -1.58
CA SER A 80 11.87 1.12 -2.02
C SER A 80 12.87 1.12 -0.87
N SER A 81 12.52 1.71 0.28
CA SER A 81 13.39 1.73 1.46
C SER A 81 13.64 0.33 2.03
N GLY A 82 12.60 -0.50 2.14
CA GLY A 82 12.74 -1.88 2.62
C GLY A 82 13.56 -2.75 1.65
N TYR A 83 13.31 -2.59 0.35
CA TYR A 83 14.07 -3.29 -0.71
C TYR A 83 15.55 -2.91 -0.65
N ASP A 84 15.86 -1.60 -0.66
CA ASP A 84 17.23 -1.10 -0.61
C ASP A 84 18.00 -1.57 0.62
N GLN A 85 17.34 -1.63 1.78
CA GLN A 85 17.94 -2.12 3.02
C GLN A 85 18.29 -3.61 2.91
N ALA A 86 17.41 -4.43 2.35
CA ALA A 86 17.63 -5.86 2.18
C ALA A 86 18.76 -6.15 1.17
N ILE A 87 18.80 -5.40 0.06
CA ILE A 87 19.90 -5.47 -0.91
C ILE A 87 21.23 -5.10 -0.26
N LYS A 88 21.27 -4.01 0.52
CA LYS A 88 22.49 -3.58 1.24
C LYS A 88 22.95 -4.61 2.28
N ALA A 89 22.03 -5.41 2.84
CA ALA A 89 22.33 -6.52 3.73
C ALA A 89 22.78 -7.80 2.99
N GLY A 90 22.79 -7.80 1.66
CA GLY A 90 23.25 -8.92 0.83
C GLY A 90 22.18 -9.98 0.55
N HIS A 91 20.90 -9.67 0.78
CA HIS A 91 19.80 -10.57 0.42
C HIS A 91 19.52 -10.51 -1.09
N VAL A 92 19.13 -11.65 -1.65
CA VAL A 92 18.74 -11.77 -3.07
C VAL A 92 17.21 -11.62 -3.14
N PRO A 93 16.68 -10.69 -3.95
CA PRO A 93 15.23 -10.51 -4.10
C PRO A 93 14.53 -11.78 -4.56
N ASP A 94 13.42 -12.09 -3.91
CA ASP A 94 12.54 -13.19 -4.26
C ASP A 94 11.12 -12.95 -3.75
N ASP A 95 10.13 -13.61 -4.35
CA ASP A 95 8.71 -13.37 -4.06
C ASP A 95 8.29 -13.71 -2.61
N SER A 96 9.12 -14.45 -1.84
CA SER A 96 8.85 -14.66 -0.41
C SER A 96 8.94 -13.38 0.43
N TRP A 97 9.51 -12.30 -0.13
CA TRP A 97 9.55 -11.00 0.51
C TRP A 97 8.18 -10.31 0.48
N LEU A 98 7.23 -10.78 -0.32
CA LEU A 98 5.90 -10.19 -0.41
C LEU A 98 4.93 -10.97 0.46
N MET A 99 4.38 -10.27 1.46
CA MET A 99 3.33 -10.81 2.31
C MET A 99 1.97 -10.42 1.72
N PRO A 100 1.11 -11.38 1.33
CA PRO A 100 -0.23 -11.08 0.83
C PRO A 100 -1.08 -10.31 1.84
N SER A 101 -1.81 -9.33 1.34
CA SER A 101 -2.77 -8.53 2.11
C SER A 101 -4.20 -8.93 1.74
N ARG A 102 -5.12 -8.81 2.70
CA ARG A 102 -6.57 -9.01 2.48
C ARG A 102 -7.30 -7.71 2.15
N GLU A 103 -6.57 -6.60 2.03
CA GLU A 103 -7.16 -5.28 1.82
C GLU A 103 -7.83 -5.13 0.45
N LEU A 104 -7.57 -6.02 -0.50
CA LEU A 104 -8.15 -5.99 -1.86
C LEU A 104 -9.23 -7.06 -2.12
N ASP A 105 -9.58 -7.88 -1.13
CA ASP A 105 -10.49 -9.03 -1.26
C ASP A 105 -11.99 -8.67 -1.39
N TRP A 106 -12.33 -7.44 -1.78
CA TRP A 106 -13.71 -6.92 -1.87
C TRP A 106 -14.11 -6.52 -3.28
#